data_AF-A0A3N5HSX0-F1
#
_entry.id   AF-A0A3N5HSX0-F1
#
_cell.length_a   1.000
_cell.length_b   1.000
_cell.length_c   1.000
_cell.angle_alpha   90.00
_cell.angle_beta   90.00
_cell.angle_gamma   90.00
#
_symmetry.space_group_name_H-M   'P 1'
#
loop_
_entity.id
_entity.type
_entity.pdbx_description
1 polymer ?
#
loop_
_entity_poly.entity_id
_entity_poly.type
_entity_poly.pdbx_seq_one_letter_code
_entity_poly.pdbx_strand_id
1 'polypeptide(L)'
;MTQLDLQGNHLTGASAAAASAYGDALRQLSIYAGDPLAVADRLVEDEPGFGMAHVLKAWLFLLGTDAKAAAAAREVIAKAEALDLDSREQGHIAAINHLIEGRFHAASRVLEGVAAEHPRDLLA
;
A
#
# COMPACT_ATOMS: atom_id res chain seq x y z
N MET A 1 -2.77 20.67 3.34
CA MET A 1 -1.31 20.57 3.14
C MET A 1 -1.01 19.16 2.69
N THR A 2 -0.25 18.99 1.60
CA THR A 2 0.22 17.68 1.14
C THR A 2 1.04 17.01 2.24
N GLN A 3 0.71 15.77 2.60
CA GLN A 3 1.50 15.00 3.56
C GLN A 3 2.56 14.20 2.84
N LEU A 4 3.69 13.99 3.51
CA LEU A 4 4.79 13.15 3.03
C LEU A 4 5.04 12.03 4.04
N ASP A 5 5.49 10.88 3.55
CA ASP A 5 6.09 9.86 4.41
C ASP A 5 7.50 10.26 4.87
N LEU A 6 8.10 9.44 5.74
CA LEU A 6 9.46 9.67 6.24
C LEU A 6 10.54 9.59 5.14
N GLN A 7 10.19 9.00 3.99
CA GLN A 7 11.04 8.83 2.82
C GLN A 7 10.85 9.97 1.80
N GLY A 8 9.93 10.90 2.08
CA GLY A 8 9.66 12.09 1.28
C GLY A 8 8.70 11.87 0.11
N ASN A 9 7.96 10.76 0.06
CA ASN A 9 6.95 10.52 -0.97
C ASN A 9 5.58 11.07 -0.56
N HIS A 10 4.76 11.46 -1.54
CA HIS A 10 3.43 12.04 -1.31
C HIS A 10 2.42 11.02 -0.77
N LEU A 11 1.68 11.39 0.26
CA LEU A 11 0.59 10.57 0.81
C LEU A 11 -0.75 11.19 0.45
N THR A 12 -1.31 10.78 -0.68
CA THR A 12 -2.60 11.27 -1.18
C THR A 12 -3.70 10.95 -0.19
N GLY A 13 -4.53 11.95 0.14
CA GLY A 13 -5.68 11.79 1.04
C GLY A 13 -5.34 11.56 2.52
N ALA A 14 -4.07 11.64 2.94
CA ALA A 14 -3.69 11.48 4.34
C ALA A 14 -3.81 12.80 5.12
N SER A 15 -4.29 12.71 6.37
CA SER A 15 -4.02 13.73 7.40
C SER A 15 -2.62 13.55 7.99
N ALA A 16 -2.14 14.54 8.76
CA ALA A 16 -0.85 14.44 9.44
C ALA A 16 -0.80 13.29 10.46
N ALA A 17 -1.92 13.01 11.14
CA ALA A 17 -2.02 11.87 12.06
C ALA A 17 -1.94 10.54 11.31
N ALA A 18 -2.64 10.42 10.19
CA ALA A 18 -2.59 9.26 9.31
C ALA A 18 -1.19 9.02 8.74
N ALA A 19 -0.50 10.08 8.31
CA ALA A 19 0.87 10.01 7.82
C ALA A 19 1.84 9.49 8.90
N SER A 20 1.70 9.96 10.15
CA SER A 20 2.49 9.45 11.27
C SER A 20 2.22 7.96 11.55
N ALA A 21 0.95 7.57 11.62
CA ALA A 21 0.56 6.18 11.87
C ALA A 21 0.98 5.24 10.73
N TYR A 22 0.94 5.71 9.48
CA TYR A 22 1.47 5.00 8.32
C TYR A 22 2.97 4.75 8.44
N GLY A 23 3.75 5.77 8.83
CA GLY A 23 5.17 5.62 9.10
C GLY A 23 5.46 4.58 10.19
N ASP A 24 4.66 4.56 11.27
CA ASP A 24 4.76 3.54 12.32
C ASP A 24 4.42 2.13 11.81
N ALA A 25 3.41 1.99 10.94
CA ALA A 25 3.05 0.72 10.32
C ALA A 25 4.17 0.19 9.40
N LEU A 26 4.77 1.06 8.58
CA LEU A 26 5.92 0.68 7.75
C LEU A 26 7.12 0.26 8.60
N ARG A 27 7.39 0.96 9.71
CA ARG A 27 8.44 0.56 10.65
C ARG A 27 8.15 -0.82 11.26
N GLN A 28 6.91 -1.06 11.69
CA GLN A 28 6.47 -2.35 12.24
C GLN A 28 6.68 -3.49 11.24
N LEU A 29 6.25 -3.30 9.99
CA LEU A 29 6.47 -4.25 8.91
C LEU A 29 7.97 -4.50 8.66
N SER A 30 8.77 -3.44 8.60
CA SER A 30 10.21 -3.52 8.29
C SER A 30 11.02 -4.31 9.32
N ILE A 31 10.57 -4.34 10.58
CA ILE A 31 11.27 -5.04 11.68
C ILE A 31 10.51 -6.30 12.14
N TYR A 32 9.44 -6.70 11.45
CA TYR A 32 8.59 -7.83 11.79
C TYR A 32 8.07 -7.79 13.24
N ALA A 33 7.58 -6.64 13.69
CA ALA A 33 7.04 -6.46 15.03
C ALA A 33 5.69 -5.73 15.03
N GLY A 34 4.91 -5.90 16.10
CA GLY A 34 3.61 -5.25 16.22
C GLY A 34 2.54 -5.88 15.33
N ASP A 35 1.60 -5.06 14.87
CA ASP A 35 0.47 -5.47 14.04
C ASP A 35 0.20 -4.39 12.98
N PRO A 36 1.01 -4.33 11.90
CA PRO A 36 0.84 -3.33 10.85
C PRO A 36 -0.49 -3.49 10.10
N LEU A 37 -1.10 -4.68 10.11
CA LEU A 37 -2.40 -4.91 9.48
C LEU A 37 -3.52 -4.21 10.25
N ALA A 38 -3.55 -4.32 11.58
CA ALA A 38 -4.50 -3.58 12.41
C ALA A 38 -4.31 -2.05 12.34
N VAL A 39 -3.10 -1.56 12.04
CA VAL A 39 -2.88 -0.14 11.76
C VAL A 39 -3.46 0.24 10.38
N ALA A 40 -3.16 -0.56 9.34
CA ALA A 40 -3.65 -0.30 8.00
C ALA A 40 -5.18 -0.39 7.91
N ASP A 41 -5.81 -1.30 8.66
CA ASP A 41 -7.27 -1.41 8.79
C ASP A 41 -7.89 -0.11 9.30
N ARG A 42 -7.35 0.43 10.40
CA ARG A 42 -7.82 1.70 10.97
C ARG A 42 -7.59 2.87 10.04
N LEU A 43 -6.44 2.94 9.37
CA LEU A 43 -6.17 4.00 8.39
C LEU A 43 -7.19 4.01 7.26
N VAL A 44 -7.55 2.84 6.73
CA VAL A 44 -8.57 2.72 5.66
C VAL A 44 -9.98 3.08 6.16
N GLU A 45 -10.28 2.81 7.43
CA GLU A 45 -11.57 3.16 8.05
C GLU A 45 -11.68 4.66 8.33
N ASP A 46 -10.66 5.25 8.95
CA ASP A 46 -10.63 6.64 9.38
C ASP A 46 -10.41 7.61 8.20
N GLU A 47 -9.62 7.20 7.20
CA GLU A 47 -9.24 8.03 6.04
C GLU A 47 -9.45 7.23 4.74
N PRO A 48 -10.71 7.00 4.29
CA PRO A 48 -10.99 6.16 3.13
C PRO A 48 -10.34 6.65 1.82
N GLY A 49 -9.99 7.94 1.75
CA GLY A 49 -9.28 8.56 0.63
C GLY A 49 -7.75 8.38 0.65
N PHE A 50 -7.19 7.74 1.68
CA PHE A 50 -5.75 7.56 1.81
C PHE A 50 -5.26 6.37 0.96
N GLY A 51 -4.79 6.66 -0.26
CA GLY A 51 -4.37 5.66 -1.26
C GLY A 51 -3.38 4.63 -0.72
N MET A 52 -2.26 5.09 -0.16
CA MET A 52 -1.23 4.19 0.37
C MET A 52 -1.66 3.33 1.59
N ALA A 53 -2.72 3.69 2.31
CA ALA A 53 -3.27 2.83 3.36
C ALA A 53 -3.91 1.56 2.76
N HIS A 54 -4.65 1.72 1.65
CA HIS A 54 -5.20 0.57 0.90
C HIS A 54 -4.09 -0.29 0.30
N VAL A 55 -3.06 0.33 -0.28
CA VAL A 55 -1.88 -0.35 -0.83
C VAL A 55 -1.17 -1.18 0.25
N LEU A 56 -0.86 -0.58 1.40
CA LEU A 56 -0.23 -1.28 2.52
C LEU A 56 -1.07 -2.48 2.98
N LYS A 57 -2.36 -2.27 3.22
CA LYS A 57 -3.28 -3.33 3.65
C LYS A 57 -3.34 -4.48 2.64
N ALA A 58 -3.41 -4.18 1.35
CA ALA A 58 -3.45 -5.20 0.31
C ALA A 58 -2.13 -5.99 0.22
N TRP A 59 -0.97 -5.32 0.31
CA TRP A 59 0.32 -6.02 0.39
C TRP A 59 0.42 -6.93 1.60
N LEU A 60 -0.01 -6.47 2.78
CA LEU A 60 -0.03 -7.29 4.00
C LEU A 60 -0.92 -8.53 3.85
N PHE A 61 -2.05 -8.45 3.17
CA PHE A 61 -2.83 -9.64 2.81
C PHE A 61 -2.06 -10.57 1.87
N LEU A 62 -1.41 -10.04 0.83
CA LEU A 62 -0.71 -10.85 -0.15
C LEU A 62 0.54 -11.55 0.41
N LEU A 63 1.12 -11.05 1.50
CA LEU A 63 2.13 -11.79 2.28
C LEU A 63 1.61 -13.12 2.85
N GLY A 64 0.30 -13.27 3.05
CA GLY A 64 -0.32 -14.53 3.48
C GLY A 64 -0.28 -15.64 2.44
N THR A 65 -0.11 -15.31 1.14
CA THR A 65 0.03 -16.25 0.02
C THR A 65 -1.11 -17.29 -0.13
N ASP A 66 -2.29 -17.02 0.42
CA ASP A 66 -3.46 -17.89 0.32
C ASP A 66 -4.62 -17.23 -0.45
N ALA A 67 -5.55 -18.06 -0.94
CA ALA A 67 -6.65 -17.59 -1.79
C ALA A 67 -7.63 -16.65 -1.06
N LYS A 68 -7.81 -16.81 0.25
CA LYS A 68 -8.69 -15.95 1.05
C LYS A 68 -8.04 -14.57 1.21
N ALA A 69 -6.74 -14.53 1.48
CA ALA A 69 -5.99 -13.29 1.56
C ALA A 69 -5.94 -12.56 0.21
N ALA A 70 -5.75 -13.27 -0.90
CA ALA A 70 -5.84 -12.69 -2.25
C ALA A 70 -7.24 -12.11 -2.55
N ALA A 71 -8.31 -12.77 -2.09
CA ALA A 71 -9.67 -12.23 -2.20
C ALA A 71 -9.84 -10.94 -1.37
N ALA A 72 -9.34 -10.92 -0.14
CA ALA A 72 -9.38 -9.73 0.71
C ALA A 72 -8.58 -8.55 0.11
N ALA A 73 -7.38 -8.82 -0.44
CA ALA A 73 -6.59 -7.80 -1.14
C ALA A 73 -7.34 -7.19 -2.33
N ARG A 74 -8.05 -8.02 -3.11
CA ARG A 74 -8.89 -7.55 -4.24
C ARG A 74 -9.99 -6.60 -3.79
N GLU A 75 -10.68 -6.92 -2.70
CA GLU A 75 -11.74 -6.06 -2.16
C GLU A 75 -11.21 -4.70 -1.66
N VAL A 76 -9.99 -4.68 -1.11
CA VAL A 76 -9.33 -3.45 -0.68
C VAL A 76 -8.94 -2.59 -1.88
N ILE A 77 -8.25 -3.17 -2.87
CA ILE A 77 -7.77 -2.40 -4.03
C ILE A 77 -8.91 -1.89 -4.91
N ALA A 78 -10.02 -2.64 -5.05
CA ALA A 78 -11.18 -2.16 -5.79
C ALA A 78 -11.75 -0.83 -5.24
N LYS A 79 -11.57 -0.55 -3.95
CA LYS A 79 -11.95 0.75 -3.35
C LYS A 79 -10.93 1.84 -3.67
N ALA A 80 -9.65 1.51 -3.65
CA ALA A 80 -8.57 2.43 -3.96
C ALA A 80 -8.57 2.88 -5.43
N GLU A 81 -8.97 2.02 -6.36
CA GLU A 81 -9.06 2.32 -7.79
C GLU A 81 -10.04 3.46 -8.13
N ALA A 82 -10.97 3.79 -7.23
CA ALA A 82 -11.90 4.91 -7.39
C ALA A 82 -11.35 6.26 -6.89
N LEU A 83 -10.17 6.27 -6.27
CA LEU A 83 -9.53 7.47 -5.73
C LEU A 83 -8.73 8.18 -6.83
N ASP A 84 -8.51 9.49 -6.64
CA ASP A 84 -7.57 10.26 -7.46
C ASP A 84 -6.16 10.02 -6.93
N LEU A 85 -5.42 9.11 -7.55
CA LEU A 85 -4.14 8.59 -7.06
C LEU A 85 -2.96 9.11 -7.89
N ASP A 86 -1.79 9.23 -7.25
CA ASP A 86 -0.55 9.55 -7.95
C ASP A 86 0.02 8.34 -8.73
N SER A 87 1.09 8.56 -9.50
CA SER A 87 1.69 7.50 -10.33
C SER A 87 2.25 6.33 -9.51
N ARG A 88 2.74 6.60 -8.30
CA ARG A 88 3.32 5.60 -7.40
C ARG A 88 2.24 4.68 -6.84
N GLU A 89 1.16 5.28 -6.36
CA GLU A 89 -0.03 4.59 -5.87
C GLU A 89 -0.65 3.72 -6.97
N GLN A 90 -0.79 4.25 -8.18
CA GLN A 90 -1.26 3.51 -9.36
C GLN A 90 -0.33 2.33 -9.71
N GLY A 91 0.99 2.53 -9.63
CA GLY A 91 1.98 1.49 -9.87
C GLY A 91 1.86 0.32 -8.88
N HIS A 92 1.72 0.60 -7.59
CA HIS A 92 1.48 -0.43 -6.59
C HIS A 92 0.17 -1.19 -6.84
N ILE A 93 -0.91 -0.48 -7.14
CA ILE A 93 -2.21 -1.09 -7.46
C ILE A 93 -2.09 -2.04 -8.66
N ALA A 94 -1.40 -1.62 -9.72
CA ALA A 94 -1.17 -2.46 -10.90
C ALA A 94 -0.34 -3.72 -10.55
N ALA A 95 0.72 -3.59 -9.75
CA ALA A 95 1.52 -4.73 -9.28
C ALA A 95 0.70 -5.69 -8.42
N ILE A 96 -0.11 -5.16 -7.51
CA ILE A 96 -1.02 -5.94 -6.65
C ILE A 96 -2.04 -6.70 -7.49
N ASN A 97 -2.68 -6.06 -8.47
CA ASN A 97 -3.65 -6.70 -9.35
C ASN A 97 -3.03 -7.85 -10.16
N HIS A 98 -1.80 -7.69 -10.65
CA HIS A 98 -1.06 -8.79 -11.26
C HIS A 98 -0.82 -9.95 -10.29
N LEU A 99 -0.42 -9.64 -9.05
CA LEU A 99 -0.12 -10.66 -8.05
C LEU A 99 -1.38 -11.43 -7.62
N ILE A 100 -2.51 -10.73 -7.44
CA ILE A 100 -3.82 -11.32 -7.13
C ILE A 100 -4.25 -12.36 -8.19
N GLU A 101 -3.83 -12.18 -9.44
CA GLU A 101 -4.10 -13.09 -10.55
C GLU A 101 -3.01 -14.17 -10.73
N GLY A 102 -2.02 -14.24 -9.83
CA GLY A 102 -0.90 -15.18 -9.93
C GLY A 102 0.13 -14.82 -11.02
N ARG A 103 0.09 -13.60 -11.56
CA ARG A 103 1.03 -13.13 -12.59
C ARG A 103 2.29 -12.54 -11.97
N PHE A 104 3.04 -13.35 -11.20
CA PHE A 104 4.21 -12.93 -10.43
C PHE A 104 5.22 -12.10 -11.23
N HIS A 105 5.64 -12.56 -12.40
CA HIS A 105 6.60 -11.82 -13.22
C HIS A 105 6.06 -10.47 -13.74
N ALA A 106 4.76 -10.35 -13.96
CA ALA A 106 4.16 -9.09 -14.34
C ALA A 106 4.11 -8.13 -13.16
N ALA A 107 3.75 -8.63 -11.97
CA ALA A 107 3.78 -7.87 -10.72
C ALA A 107 5.20 -7.34 -10.43
N SER A 108 6.22 -8.19 -10.52
CA SER A 108 7.62 -7.80 -10.30
C SER A 108 8.07 -6.70 -11.25
N ARG A 109 7.79 -6.81 -12.56
CA ARG A 109 8.19 -5.76 -13.52
C ARG A 109 7.56 -4.40 -13.22
N VAL A 110 6.30 -4.39 -12.80
CA VAL A 110 5.64 -3.13 -12.43
C VAL A 110 6.25 -2.56 -11.14
N LEU A 111 6.45 -3.40 -10.13
CA LEU A 111 7.02 -2.97 -8.86
C LEU A 111 8.47 -2.47 -9.01
N GLU A 112 9.28 -3.12 -9.85
CA GLU A 112 10.62 -2.66 -10.23
C GLU A 112 10.59 -1.25 -10.84
N GLY A 113 9.58 -0.94 -11.66
CA GLY A 113 9.36 0.40 -12.18
C GLY A 113 9.08 1.42 -11.08
N VAL A 114 8.19 1.08 -10.15
CA VAL A 114 7.89 1.92 -8.97
C VAL A 114 9.16 2.16 -8.14
N ALA A 115 9.93 1.10 -7.85
CA ALA A 115 11.19 1.21 -7.09
C ALA A 115 12.24 2.06 -7.82
N ALA A 116 12.31 2.00 -9.16
CA ALA A 116 13.23 2.82 -9.93
C ALA A 116 12.87 4.32 -9.88
N GLU A 117 11.57 4.65 -9.93
CA GLU A 117 11.07 6.03 -9.85
C GLU A 117 11.08 6.58 -8.42
N HIS A 118 10.82 5.71 -7.43
CA HIS A 118 10.75 6.01 -6.00
C HIS A 118 11.75 5.14 -5.22
N PRO A 119 13.07 5.39 -5.33
CA PRO A 119 14.12 4.51 -4.78
C PRO A 119 14.20 4.42 -3.26
N ARG A 120 13.33 5.15 -2.56
CA ARG A 120 13.20 5.11 -1.11
C ARG A 120 11.83 4.61 -0.66
N ASP A 121 10.93 4.24 -1.57
CA ASP A 121 9.65 3.65 -1.16
C ASP A 121 9.92 2.31 -0.45
N LEU A 122 9.38 2.14 0.75
CA LEU A 122 9.57 0.92 1.54
C LEU A 122 8.66 -0.24 1.12
N LEU A 123 7.65 0.02 0.28
CA LEU A 123 6.74 -1.00 -0.25
C LEU A 123 7.07 -1.43 -1.68
N ALA A 124 8.06 -0.81 -2.32
CA ALA A 124 8.53 -1.15 -3.68
C ALA A 124 9.85 -1.92 -3.62
#